data_AF-A0A940WI30-F1
#
_entry.id   AF-A0A940WI30-F1
#
_cell.length_a   1.000
_cell.length_b   1.000
_cell.length_c   1.000
_cell.angle_alpha   90.00
_cell.angle_beta   90.00
_cell.angle_gamma   90.00
#
_symmetry.space_group_name_H-M   'P 1'
#
loop_
_entity.id
_entity.type
_entity.pdbx_description
1 polymer ?
#
loop_
_entity_poly.entity_id
_entity_poly.type
_entity_poly.pdbx_seq_one_letter_code
_entity_poly.pdbx_strand_id
1 'polypeptide(L)' 'MWWVGVDGWEVDAVTLNGRPVLRVRHLGYHVAYCASPSELAQHVDLADLVEVIPLQ' A
#
# COMPACT_ATOMS: atom_id res chain seq x y z
N MET A 1 6.88 5.58 -3.82
CA MET A 1 6.46 5.81 -2.43
C MET A 1 5.98 4.46 -1.89
N TRP A 2 6.48 4.06 -0.72
CA TRP A 2 6.27 2.73 -0.12
C TRP A 2 5.93 2.92 1.35
N TRP A 3 4.98 2.14 1.86
CA TRP A 3 4.60 2.09 3.26
C TRP A 3 4.54 0.64 3.75
N VAL A 4 4.77 0.46 5.04
CA VAL A 4 4.57 -0.80 5.74
C VAL A 4 3.58 -0.58 6.87
N GLY A 5 2.68 -1.53 7.06
CA GLY A 5 1.79 -1.61 8.22
C GLY A 5 2.22 -2.72 9.16
N VAL A 6 1.48 -2.88 10.25
CA VAL A 6 1.60 -4.02 11.17
C VAL A 6 1.35 -5.36 10.44
N ASP A 7 1.76 -6.47 11.04
CA ASP A 7 1.46 -7.83 10.57
C ASP A 7 1.83 -8.14 9.10
N GLY A 8 2.79 -7.42 8.52
CA GLY A 8 3.26 -7.67 7.16
C GLY A 8 2.39 -7.07 6.06
N TRP A 9 1.59 -6.04 6.38
CA TRP A 9 0.97 -5.20 5.35
C TRP A 9 2.01 -4.33 4.65
N GLU A 10 1.89 -4.25 3.32
CA GLU A 10 2.75 -3.46 2.46
C GLU A 10 1.88 -2.69 1.47
N VAL A 11 2.19 -1.42 1.28
CA VAL A 11 1.50 -0.56 0.31
C VAL A 11 2.53 0.16 -0.54
N ASP A 12 2.40 0.10 -1.86
CA ASP A 12 3.28 0.83 -2.76
C ASP A 12 2.51 1.48 -3.91
N ALA A 13 2.92 2.69 -4.27
CA ALA A 13 2.33 3.40 -5.41
C ALA A 13 2.86 2.82 -6.72
N VAL A 14 1.96 2.36 -7.60
CA VAL A 14 2.29 1.75 -8.90
C VAL A 14 1.44 2.34 -10.02
N THR A 15 1.84 2.10 -11.26
CA THR A 15 1.06 2.46 -12.45
C THR A 15 0.36 1.23 -13.01
N LEU A 16 -0.97 1.26 -13.10
CA LEU A 16 -1.79 0.22 -13.72
C LEU A 16 -2.59 0.83 -14.88
N ASN A 17 -2.42 0.30 -16.09
CA ASN A 17 -3.07 0.83 -17.31
C ASN A 17 -2.90 2.35 -17.50
N GLY A 18 -1.71 2.87 -17.18
CA GLY A 18 -1.39 4.30 -17.26
C GLY A 18 -1.95 5.17 -16.14
N ARG A 19 -2.57 4.58 -15.11
CA ARG A 19 -3.14 5.32 -13.96
C ARG A 19 -2.37 4.99 -12.68
N PRO A 20 -2.04 5.99 -11.84
CA PRO A 20 -1.45 5.75 -10.54
C PRO A 20 -2.49 5.14 -9.59
N VAL A 21 -2.11 4.05 -8.92
CA VAL A 21 -2.92 3.35 -7.91
C VAL A 21 -2.04 2.90 -6.76
N LEU A 22 -2.65 2.61 -5.62
CA LEU A 22 -1.99 1.98 -4.48
C LEU A 22 -2.14 0.47 -4.60
N ARG A 23 -1.02 -0.25 -4.69
CA ARG A 23 -1.00 -1.70 -4.62
C ARG A 23 -0.89 -2.12 -3.16
N VAL A 24 -1.83 -2.95 -2.73
CA VAL A 24 -1.85 -3.51 -1.38
C VAL A 24 -1.33 -4.94 -1.45
N ARG A 25 -0.39 -5.27 -0.56
CA ARG A 25 0.12 -6.62 -0.35
C ARG A 25 0.06 -6.98 1.13
N HIS A 26 -0.11 -8.26 1.40
CA HIS A 26 -0.02 -8.81 2.76
C HIS A 26 0.86 -10.06 2.71
N LEU A 27 1.92 -10.05 3.50
CA LEU A 27 2.92 -11.14 3.51
C LEU A 27 3.47 -11.45 2.11
N GLY A 28 3.71 -10.41 1.31
CA GLY A 28 4.19 -10.52 -0.07
C GLY A 28 3.14 -10.84 -1.14
N TYR A 29 1.93 -11.27 -0.77
CA TYR A 29 0.86 -11.59 -1.74
C TYR A 29 0.05 -10.36 -2.13
N HIS A 30 -0.32 -10.24 -3.40
CA HIS A 30 -1.20 -9.19 -3.87
C HIS A 30 -2.62 -9.37 -3.32
N VAL A 31 -3.16 -8.31 -2.73
CA VAL A 31 -4.52 -8.28 -2.18
C VAL A 31 -5.43 -7.45 -3.07
N ALA A 32 -5.06 -6.22 -3.38
CA ALA A 32 -5.89 -5.30 -4.15
C ALA A 32 -5.09 -4.16 -4.81
N TYR A 33 -5.74 -3.50 -5.76
CA TYR A 33 -5.38 -2.16 -6.23
C TYR A 33 -6.45 -1.18 -5.74
N CYS A 34 -6.02 -0.09 -5.11
CA CYS A 34 -6.90 0.94 -4.57
C CYS A 34 -6.62 2.28 -5.27
N ALA A 35 -7.68 2.95 -5.70
CA ALA A 35 -7.61 4.29 -6.31
C ALA A 35 -7.75 5.41 -5.27
N SER A 36 -8.14 5.10 -4.04
CA SER A 36 -8.35 6.09 -2.98
C SER A 36 -7.98 5.57 -1.58
N PRO A 37 -7.72 6.46 -0.60
CA PRO A 37 -7.53 6.07 0.79
C PRO A 37 -8.74 5.32 1.38
N SER A 38 -9.95 5.67 0.97
CA SER A 38 -11.18 5.00 1.45
C SER A 38 -11.25 3.53 1.03
N GLU A 39 -10.76 3.20 -0.17
CA GLU A 39 -10.62 1.80 -0.61
C GLU A 39 -9.49 1.10 0.13
N LEU A 40 -8.37 1.79 0.35
CA LEU A 40 -7.23 1.23 1.11
C LEU A 40 -7.63 0.88 2.55
N ALA A 41 -8.43 1.72 3.20
CA ALA A 41 -8.94 1.53 4.56
C ALA A 41 -9.85 0.29 4.70
N GLN A 42 -10.29 -0.32 3.60
CA GLN A 42 -11.02 -1.60 3.63
C GLN A 42 -10.08 -2.81 3.85
N HIS A 43 -8.77 -2.61 3.70
CA HIS A 43 -7.77 -3.67 3.79
C HIS A 43 -6.80 -3.49 4.96
N VAL A 44 -6.36 -2.26 5.23
CA VAL A 44 -5.35 -1.95 6.25
C VAL A 44 -5.76 -0.71 7.03
N ASP A 45 -5.45 -0.67 8.33
CA ASP A 45 -5.61 0.56 9.13
C ASP A 45 -4.59 1.60 8.65
N LEU A 46 -5.10 2.73 8.16
CA LEU A 46 -4.26 3.81 7.66
C LEU A 46 -3.39 4.43 8.75
N ALA A 47 -3.82 4.36 10.02
CA ALA A 47 -3.05 4.87 11.15
C ALA A 47 -1.78 4.04 11.44
N ASP A 48 -1.76 2.78 11.00
CA ASP A 48 -0.64 1.86 11.22
C ASP A 48 0.40 1.92 10.09
N LEU A 49 0.11 2.63 8.99
CA LEU A 49 1.01 2.73 7.86
C LEU A 49 2.14 3.73 8.12
N VAL A 50 3.38 3.25 8.03
CA VAL A 50 4.59 4.06 8.13
C VAL A 50 5.28 4.10 6.77
N GLU A 51 5.60 5.31 6.31
CA GLU A 51 6.35 5.49 5.07
C GLU A 51 7.79 4.98 5.24
N VAL A 52 8.24 4.16 4.29
CA VAL A 52 9.63 3.68 4.25
C VAL A 52 10.44 4.62 3.38
N ILE A 53 11.42 5.27 4.02
CA ILE A 53 12.42 6.10 3.34
C ILE A 53 13.72 5.28 3.23
N PRO A 54 14.22 4.99 2.02
CA PRO A 54 15.51 4.31 1.86
C PRO A 54 16.64 5.17 2.45
N LEU A 55 17.54 4.53 3.20
CA LEU A 55 18.81 5.16 3.60
C LEU A 55 19.70 5.28 2.36
N GLN A 56 20.14 6.51 2.06
CA GLN A 56 21.06 6.80 0.96
C GLN A 56 22.51 6.50 1.31
#